data_AF-A0A8G1M618-F1
#
_entry.id   AF-A0A8G1M618-F1
#
_cell.length_a   1.000
_cell.length_b   1.000
_cell.length_c   1.000
_cell.angle_alpha   90.00
_cell.angle_beta   90.00
_cell.angle_gamma   90.00
#
_symmetry.space_group_name_H-M   'P 1'
#
loop_
_entity.id
_entity.type
_entity.pdbx_description
1 polymer ?
#
loop_
_entity_poly.entity_id
_entity_poly.type
_entity_poly.pdbx_seq_one_letter_code
_entity_poly.pdbx_strand_id
1 'polypeptide(L)' 'MSDLQRRIRKWFTIEGDTATERIRNGLPQLVVIVLAVWLGAVVLYQVTATVIDPITATLVLLIGGLYIGLKLRNFLLDST' A
#
# COMPACT_ATOMS: atom_id res chain seq x y z
N MET A 1 19.65 10.61 9.50
CA MET A 1 18.55 9.62 9.42
C MET A 1 18.45 8.94 10.77
N SER A 2 17.31 9.02 11.47
CA SER A 2 17.19 8.46 12.83
C SER A 2 17.01 6.94 12.80
N ASP A 3 17.49 6.22 13.83
CA ASP A 3 17.37 4.75 13.92
C ASP A 3 15.91 4.26 13.86
N LEU A 4 14.98 5.09 14.35
CA LEU A 4 13.54 4.86 14.25
C LEU A 4 13.08 4.75 12.80
N GLN A 5 13.51 5.66 11.91
CA GLN A 5 13.14 5.63 10.50
C GLN A 5 13.68 4.39 9.80
N ARG A 6 14.88 3.94 10.18
CA ARG A 6 15.50 2.73 9.62
C ARG A 6 14.72 1.47 10.05
N ARG A 7 14.31 1.40 11.32
CA ARG A 7 13.47 0.30 11.83
C ARG A 7 12.10 0.27 11.16
N ILE A 8 11.43 1.41 11.01
CA ILE A 8 10.12 1.49 10.34
C ILE A 8 10.23 1.05 8.88
N ARG A 9 11.27 1.49 8.16
CA ARG A 9 11.48 1.11 6.75
C ARG A 9 11.59 -0.41 6.56
N LYS A 10 12.21 -1.13 7.50
CA LYS A 10 12.29 -2.59 7.46
C LYS A 10 10.93 -3.29 7.47
N TRP A 11 9.91 -2.68 8.07
CA TRP A 11 8.55 -3.26 8.08
C TRP A 11 7.81 -3.04 6.76
N PHE A 12 8.29 -2.13 5.90
CA PHE A 12 7.74 -1.87 4.57
C PHE A 12 8.48 -2.62 3.45
N THR A 13 9.45 -3.45 3.80
CA THR A 13 10.22 -4.29 2.86
C THR A 13 10.11 -5.74 3.27
N ILE A 14 9.78 -6.63 2.33
CA ILE A 14 9.76 -8.08 2.59
C ILE A 14 11.22 -8.57 2.69
N GLU A 15 11.69 -8.81 3.92
CA GLU A 15 13.06 -9.28 4.19
C GLU A 15 13.09 -10.83 4.32
N GLY A 16 14.07 -11.46 3.66
CA GLY A 16 14.35 -12.90 3.77
C GLY A 16 15.21 -13.40 2.60
N ASP A 17 16.32 -14.08 2.90
CA ASP A 17 17.22 -14.65 1.89
C ASP A 17 16.67 -15.96 1.32
N THR A 18 15.87 -16.69 2.11
CA THR A 18 15.20 -17.93 1.70
C THR A 18 13.69 -17.75 1.58
N ALA A 19 13.04 -18.55 0.72
CA ALA A 19 11.58 -18.51 0.52
C ALA A 19 10.79 -18.71 1.83
N THR A 20 11.28 -19.60 2.70
CA THR A 20 10.67 -19.89 4.01
C THR A 20 10.76 -18.69 4.97
N GLU A 21 11.89 -17.97 4.98
CA GLU A 21 12.04 -16.75 5.79
C GLU A 21 11.18 -15.61 5.27
N ARG A 22 11.05 -15.46 3.94
CA ARG A 22 10.14 -14.50 3.33
C ARG A 22 8.69 -14.78 3.68
N ILE A 23 8.28 -16.03 3.81
CA ILE A 23 6.90 -16.36 4.24
C ILE A 23 6.72 -16.05 5.73
N ARG A 24 7.66 -16.48 6.58
CA ARG A 24 7.55 -16.32 8.04
C ARG A 24 7.59 -14.85 8.48
N ASN A 25 8.49 -14.06 7.90
CA ASN A 25 8.68 -12.65 8.26
C ASN A 25 7.86 -11.73 7.34
N GLY A 26 7.61 -12.14 6.10
CA GLY A 26 6.88 -11.34 5.12
C GLY A 26 5.38 -11.33 5.32
N LEU A 27 4.76 -12.35 5.94
CA LEU A 27 3.33 -12.31 6.29
C LEU A 27 3.00 -11.16 7.26
N PRO A 28 3.69 -11.01 8.40
CA PRO A 28 3.52 -9.85 9.28
C PRO A 28 3.78 -8.51 8.58
N GLN A 29 4.83 -8.43 7.75
CA GLN A 29 5.16 -7.22 7.00
C GLN A 29 4.08 -6.88 5.96
N LEU A 30 3.55 -7.88 5.24
CA LEU A 30 2.42 -7.73 4.32
C LEU A 30 1.17 -7.24 5.05
N VAL A 31 0.86 -7.78 6.23
CA VAL A 31 -0.28 -7.31 7.04
C VAL A 31 -0.11 -5.84 7.39
N VAL A 32 1.09 -5.41 7.82
CA VAL A 32 1.37 -4.00 8.12
C VAL A 32 1.19 -3.12 6.88
N ILE A 33 1.71 -3.54 5.73
CA ILE A 33 1.57 -2.81 4.45
C ILE A 33 0.09 -2.70 4.05
N VAL A 34 -0.66 -3.80 4.12
CA VAL A 34 -2.10 -3.84 3.79
C VAL A 34 -2.89 -2.92 4.72
N LEU A 35 -2.64 -2.98 6.03
CA LEU A 35 -3.30 -2.11 7.00
C LEU A 35 -2.98 -0.63 6.77
N ALA A 36 -1.72 -0.30 6.46
CA ALA A 36 -1.34 1.08 6.15
C ALA A 36 -2.04 1.60 4.89
N VAL A 37 -2.08 0.79 3.83
CA VAL A 37 -2.81 1.12 2.59
C VAL A 37 -4.30 1.27 2.86
N TRP A 38 -4.90 0.38 3.65
CA TRP A 38 -6.31 0.44 4.03
C TRP A 38 -6.64 1.72 4.79
N LEU A 39 -5.87 2.06 5.83
CA LEU A 39 -6.07 3.30 6.58
C LEU A 39 -5.92 4.53 5.70
N GLY A 40 -4.95 4.54 4.79
CA GLY A 40 -4.80 5.60 3.80
C GLY A 40 -6.02 5.74 2.89
N ALA A 41 -6.57 4.62 2.40
CA ALA A 41 -7.79 4.61 1.58
C ALA A 41 -9.02 5.12 2.35
N VAL A 42 -9.16 4.75 3.63
CA VAL A 42 -10.24 5.25 4.50
C VAL A 42 -10.16 6.77 4.68
N VAL A 43 -8.96 7.31 4.94
CA VAL A 43 -8.77 8.76 5.06
C VAL A 43 -9.12 9.46 3.75
N LEU A 44 -8.64 8.94 2.61
CA LEU A 44 -8.98 9.49 1.30
C LEU A 44 -10.48 9.43 1.02
N TYR A 45 -11.16 8.35 1.43
CA TYR A 45 -12.61 8.22 1.28
C TYR A 45 -13.33 9.31 2.07
N GLN A 46 -12.97 9.48 3.35
CA GLN A 46 -13.59 10.50 4.19
C GLN A 46 -13.40 11.91 3.62
N VAL A 47 -12.19 12.23 3.16
CA VAL A 47 -11.89 13.53 2.53
C VAL A 47 -12.66 13.70 1.21
N THR A 48 -12.80 12.65 0.42
CA THR A 48 -13.51 12.73 -0.86
C THR A 48 -15.02 12.84 -0.65
N ALA A 49 -15.56 12.10 0.32
CA ALA A 49 -16.98 12.10 0.68
C ALA A 49 -17.44 13.41 1.34
N THR A 50 -16.54 14.28 1.81
CA THR A 50 -16.92 15.64 2.24
C THR A 50 -17.17 16.59 1.07
N VAL A 51 -16.63 16.27 -0.12
CA VAL A 51 -16.69 17.13 -1.32
C VAL A 51 -17.72 16.62 -2.32
N ILE A 52 -17.88 15.31 -2.45
CA ILE A 52 -18.81 14.66 -3.36
C ILE A 52 -19.66 13.62 -2.64
N ASP A 53 -20.74 13.17 -3.28
CA ASP A 53 -21.61 12.15 -2.71
C ASP A 53 -20.84 10.84 -2.43
N PRO A 54 -21.24 10.06 -1.41
CA PRO A 54 -20.53 8.85 -0.98
C PRO A 54 -20.34 7.79 -2.08
N ILE A 55 -21.29 7.70 -3.02
CA ILE A 55 -21.24 6.72 -4.12
C ILE A 55 -20.15 7.14 -5.11
N THR A 56 -20.16 8.41 -5.53
CA THR A 56 -19.13 8.96 -6.41
C THR A 56 -17.75 8.94 -5.74
N ALA A 57 -17.65 9.20 -4.43
CA ALA A 57 -16.40 9.08 -3.68
C ALA A 57 -15.82 7.66 -3.73
N THR A 58 -16.68 6.65 -3.60
CA THR A 58 -16.29 5.24 -3.72
C THR A 58 -15.80 4.91 -5.12
N LEU A 59 -16.51 5.38 -6.16
CA LEU A 59 -16.12 5.18 -7.56
C LEU A 59 -14.78 5.83 -7.88
N VAL A 60 -14.54 7.05 -7.39
CA VAL A 60 -13.26 7.76 -7.58
C VAL A 60 -12.10 6.97 -6.95
N LEU A 61 -12.30 6.43 -5.74
CA LEU A 61 -11.28 5.61 -5.08
C LEU A 61 -11.01 4.29 -5.80
N LEU A 62 -12.05 3.61 -6.29
CA LEU A 62 -11.89 2.37 -7.03
C LEU A 62 -11.17 2.60 -8.36
N ILE A 63 -11.61 3.59 -9.14
CA ILE A 63 -11.02 3.91 -10.45
C ILE A 63 -9.59 4.44 -10.27
N GLY A 64 -9.39 5.39 -9.34
CA GLY A 64 -8.08 5.96 -9.05
C GLY A 64 -7.10 4.92 -8.50
N GLY A 65 -7.57 4.07 -7.58
CA GLY A 65 -6.78 2.97 -7.03
C GLY A 65 -6.38 1.95 -8.10
N LEU A 66 -7.32 1.54 -8.95
CA LEU A 66 -7.04 0.63 -10.08
C LEU A 66 -6.05 1.24 -11.07
N TYR A 67 -6.22 2.52 -11.44
CA TYR A 67 -5.31 3.22 -12.34
C TYR A 67 -3.89 3.28 -11.77
N ILE A 68 -3.73 3.65 -10.49
CA ILE A 68 -2.43 3.68 -9.82
C ILE A 68 -1.83 2.28 -9.78
N GLY A 69 -2.61 1.26 -9.44
CA GLY A 69 -2.15 -0.13 -9.40
C GLY A 69 -1.65 -0.64 -10.75
N LEU A 70 -2.38 -0.36 -11.83
CA LEU A 70 -1.98 -0.72 -13.19
C LEU A 70 -0.74 0.05 -13.65
N LYS A 71 -0.66 1.35 -13.35
CA LYS A 71 0.51 2.18 -13.68
C LYS A 71 1.75 1.70 -12.94
N LEU A 72 1.62 1.35 -11.66
CA LEU A 72 2.71 0.80 -10.86
C LEU A 72 3.16 -0.55 -11.40
N ARG A 73 2.22 -1.42 -11.78
CA ARG A 73 2.51 -2.70 -12.43
C ARG A 73 3.32 -2.50 -13.71
N ASN A 74 2.89 -1.60 -14.59
CA ASN A 74 3.60 -1.35 -15.85
C ASN A 74 5.00 -0.79 -15.59
N PHE A 75 5.15 0.16 -14.67
CA PHE A 75 6.46 0.69 -14.29
C PHE A 75 7.42 -0.39 -13.77
N LEU A 76 6.92 -1.33 -12.96
CA LEU A 76 7.73 -2.43 -12.43
C LEU A 76 8.11 -3.47 -13.51
N LEU A 77 7.26 -3.68 -14.51
CA LEU A 77 7.55 -4.58 -15.62
C LEU A 77 8.47 -3.94 -16.67
N ASP A 78 8.41 -2.62 -16.85
CA ASP A 78 9.26 -1.88 -17.77
C ASP A 78 10.68 -1.63 -17.20
N SER A 79 10.89 -1.83 -15.89
CA SER A 79 12.17 -1.62 -15.21
C SER A 79 13.03 -2.90 -15.06
N THR A 80 12.55 -4.03 -15.58
CA THR A 80 13.28 -5.30 -15.75
C THR A 80 13.72 -5.50 -17.19
#